data_AF-A0A2A2JQ26-F1
#
_entry.id   AF-A0A2A2JQ26-F1
#
_cell.length_a   1.000
_cell.length_b   1.000
_cell.length_c   1.000
_cell.angle_alpha   90.00
_cell.angle_beta   90.00
_cell.angle_gamma   90.00
#
_symmetry.space_group_name_H-M   'P 1'
#
loop_
_entity.id
_entity.type
_entity.pdbx_description
1 polymer ?
#
loop_
_entity_poly.entity_id
_entity_poly.type
_entity_poly.pdbx_seq_one_letter_code
_entity_poly.pdbx_strand_id
1 'polypeptide(L)'
;MGEDYPHLSRIFVEERDAYMTYVLHNLLINNTIEKRLAWGKTNGSVEYQPLRVVAVVGIGHTPGIVSRWNEQQDISQLIRIPERSFASKAVGLTFRAAFWGGIGYLLYRGGARVARRFIH
;
A
#
# COMPACT_ATOMS: atom_id res chain seq x y z
N MET A 1 -15.23 7.57 -24.45
CA MET A 1 -14.09 6.84 -23.87
C MET A 1 -14.45 5.97 -22.66
N GLY A 2 -15.50 6.28 -21.87
CA GLY A 2 -15.91 5.44 -20.73
C GLY A 2 -16.84 4.26 -21.05
N GLU A 3 -17.45 4.23 -22.25
CA GLU A 3 -18.45 3.21 -22.61
C GLU A 3 -17.84 1.90 -23.11
N ASP A 4 -16.60 1.92 -23.58
CA ASP A 4 -15.96 0.75 -24.20
C ASP A 4 -15.49 -0.29 -23.15
N TYR A 5 -15.30 0.14 -21.89
CA TYR A 5 -14.83 -0.73 -20.80
C TYR A 5 -15.39 -0.30 -19.43
N PRO A 6 -16.66 -0.64 -19.11
CA PRO A 6 -17.33 -0.18 -17.88
C PRO A 6 -16.64 -0.68 -16.60
N HIS A 7 -15.99 -1.84 -16.64
CA HIS A 7 -15.29 -2.39 -15.49
C HIS A 7 -13.98 -1.64 -15.17
N LEU A 8 -13.29 -1.13 -16.20
CA LEU A 8 -12.09 -0.31 -16.04
C LEU A 8 -12.46 1.10 -15.56
N SER A 9 -13.53 1.71 -16.09
CA SER A 9 -13.99 3.03 -15.62
C SER A 9 -14.36 3.02 -14.14
N ARG A 10 -15.02 1.95 -13.67
CA ARG A 10 -15.38 1.76 -12.26
C ARG A 10 -14.14 1.71 -11.35
N ILE A 11 -13.15 0.89 -11.70
CA ILE A 11 -11.93 0.75 -10.88
C ILE A 11 -11.05 2.02 -10.94
N PHE A 12 -10.86 2.61 -12.12
CA PHE A 12 -9.89 3.70 -12.27
C PHE A 12 -10.40 5.08 -11.85
N VAL A 13 -11.72 5.32 -11.88
CA VAL A 13 -12.30 6.62 -11.54
C VAL A 13 -13.05 6.54 -10.22
N GLU A 14 -13.97 5.58 -10.05
CA GLU A 14 -14.77 5.53 -8.84
C GLU A 14 -13.93 5.17 -7.61
N GLU A 15 -13.15 4.09 -7.64
CA GLU A 15 -12.35 3.72 -6.46
C GLU A 15 -11.28 4.78 -6.14
N ARG A 16 -10.71 5.40 -7.17
CA ARG A 16 -9.74 6.49 -7.01
C ARG A 16 -10.34 7.72 -6.34
N ASP A 17 -11.53 8.14 -6.76
CA ASP A 17 -12.23 9.29 -6.18
C ASP A 17 -12.67 9.01 -4.74
N ALA A 18 -13.07 7.76 -4.43
CA ALA A 18 -13.37 7.34 -3.07
C ALA A 18 -12.13 7.40 -2.17
N TYR A 19 -10.99 6.89 -2.65
CA TYR A 19 -9.71 6.99 -1.94
C TYR A 19 -9.29 8.45 -1.69
N MET A 20 -9.36 9.31 -2.71
CA MET A 20 -9.00 10.72 -2.56
C MET A 20 -9.89 11.44 -1.54
N THR A 21 -11.20 11.18 -1.58
CA THR A 21 -12.15 11.74 -0.60
C THR A 21 -11.80 11.31 0.82
N TYR A 22 -11.53 10.01 1.02
CA TYR A 22 -11.11 9.48 2.31
C TYR A 22 -9.81 10.12 2.83
N VAL A 23 -8.80 10.27 1.97
CA VAL A 23 -7.53 10.92 2.34
C VAL A 23 -7.76 12.37 2.78
N LEU A 24 -8.60 13.11 2.05
CA LEU A 24 -8.91 14.50 2.39
C LEU A 24 -9.63 14.62 3.74
N HIS A 25 -10.58 13.74 4.04
CA HIS A 25 -11.22 13.70 5.35
C HIS A 25 -10.22 13.42 6.47
N ASN A 26 -9.39 12.40 6.32
CA ASN A 26 -8.38 12.08 7.32
C ASN A 26 -7.39 13.21 7.53
N LEU A 27 -6.92 13.85 6.45
CA LEU A 27 -6.04 15.00 6.56
C LEU A 27 -6.72 16.14 7.30
N LEU A 28 -7.97 16.46 6.96
CA LEU A 28 -8.72 17.53 7.63
C LEU A 28 -8.89 17.24 9.12
N ILE A 29 -9.33 16.04 9.48
CA ILE A 29 -9.60 15.63 10.87
C ILE A 29 -8.29 15.63 11.67
N ASN A 30 -7.26 14.94 11.18
CA ASN A 30 -5.99 14.80 11.92
C ASN A 30 -5.32 16.16 12.13
N ASN A 31 -5.21 16.98 11.08
CA ASN A 31 -4.61 18.30 11.20
C ASN A 31 -5.45 19.24 12.06
N THR A 32 -6.79 19.12 12.05
CA THR A 32 -7.66 19.92 12.93
C THR A 32 -7.44 19.56 14.39
N ILE A 33 -7.34 18.27 14.71
CA ILE A 33 -7.05 17.78 16.06
C ILE A 33 -5.67 18.29 16.49
N GLU A 34 -4.63 18.07 15.68
CA GLU A 34 -3.27 18.51 15.99
C GLU A 34 -3.19 20.02 16.22
N LYS A 35 -3.81 20.82 15.33
CA LYS A 35 -3.85 22.28 15.47
C LYS A 35 -4.58 22.71 16.73
N ARG A 36 -5.69 22.06 17.08
CA ARG A 36 -6.46 22.36 18.29
C ARG A 36 -5.66 22.03 19.55
N LEU A 37 -4.95 20.91 19.56
CA LEU A 37 -4.06 20.53 20.66
C LEU A 37 -2.88 21.50 20.80
N ALA A 38 -2.28 21.92 19.69
CA ALA A 38 -1.21 22.90 19.70
C ALA A 38 -1.68 24.27 20.21
N TRP A 39 -2.86 24.74 19.77
CA TRP A 39 -3.48 25.97 20.27
C TRP A 39 -3.82 25.89 21.75
N GLY A 40 -4.28 24.74 22.25
CA GLY A 40 -4.52 24.55 23.69
C GLY A 40 -3.28 24.82 24.56
N LYS A 41 -2.08 24.61 24.02
CA LYS A 41 -0.80 24.87 24.72
C LYS A 41 -0.40 26.34 24.75
N THR A 42 -1.01 27.20 23.94
CA THR A 42 -0.64 28.62 23.87
C THR A 42 -1.33 29.46 24.96
N ASN A 43 -2.18 28.87 25.81
CA ASN A 43 -2.85 29.53 26.95
C ASN A 43 -3.50 30.88 26.59
N GLY A 44 -4.10 30.98 25.40
CA GLY A 44 -4.77 32.20 24.94
C GLY A 44 -3.85 33.31 24.42
N SER A 45 -2.54 33.09 24.32
CA SER A 45 -1.59 34.08 23.74
C SER A 45 -1.76 34.31 22.23
N VAL A 46 -2.46 33.41 21.53
CA VAL A 46 -2.71 33.48 20.09
C VAL A 46 -4.17 33.16 19.80
N GLU A 47 -4.79 33.92 18.92
CA GLU A 47 -6.18 33.69 18.48
C GLU A 47 -6.30 32.38 17.68
N TYR A 48 -7.40 31.64 17.88
CA TYR A 48 -7.62 30.39 17.16
C TYR A 48 -8.03 30.65 15.71
N GLN A 49 -7.20 30.20 14.77
CA GLN A 49 -7.53 30.24 13.35
C GLN A 49 -8.03 28.87 12.86
N PRO A 50 -9.18 28.75 12.17
CA PRO A 50 -9.63 27.50 11.58
C PRO A 50 -8.62 26.95 10.55
N LEU A 51 -8.55 25.63 10.42
CA LEU A 51 -7.73 24.98 9.40
C LEU A 51 -8.39 25.13 8.03
N ARG A 52 -7.59 25.44 7.01
CA ARG A 52 -8.01 25.42 5.61
C ARG A 52 -7.09 24.47 4.86
N VAL A 53 -7.67 23.44 4.25
CA VAL A 53 -6.96 22.47 3.42
C VAL A 53 -7.37 22.73 1.98
N VAL A 54 -6.38 22.87 1.09
CA VAL A 54 -6.60 23.04 -0.35
C VAL A 54 -6.01 21.83 -1.04
N ALA A 55 -6.84 21.11 -1.78
CA ALA A 55 -6.42 19.97 -2.58
C ALA A 55 -6.39 20.36 -4.05
N VAL A 56 -5.26 20.13 -4.72
CA VAL A 56 -5.13 20.32 -6.17
C VAL A 56 -5.38 18.98 -6.84
N VAL A 57 -6.52 18.86 -7.53
CA VAL A 57 -6.94 17.63 -8.22
C VAL A 57 -7.27 17.92 -9.67
N GLY A 58 -7.15 16.90 -10.53
CA GLY A 58 -7.56 17.01 -11.93
C GLY A 58 -9.07 17.24 -12.06
N ILE A 59 -9.48 18.00 -13.08
CA ILE A 59 -10.89 18.41 -13.30
C ILE A 59 -11.87 17.23 -13.36
N GLY A 60 -11.43 16.06 -13.84
CA GLY A 60 -12.26 14.86 -13.92
C GLY A 60 -12.62 14.24 -12.56
N HIS A 61 -11.88 14.56 -11.49
CA HIS A 61 -12.07 13.96 -10.17
C HIS A 61 -12.91 14.83 -9.23
N THR A 62 -13.04 16.13 -9.52
CA THR A 62 -13.80 17.07 -8.69
C THR A 62 -15.24 16.62 -8.48
N PRO A 63 -16.01 16.21 -9.51
CA PRO A 63 -17.39 15.78 -9.31
C PRO A 63 -17.52 14.54 -8.42
N GLY A 64 -16.64 13.55 -8.60
CA GLY A 64 -16.67 12.30 -7.83
C GLY A 64 -16.23 12.46 -6.37
N ILE A 65 -15.34 13.42 -6.09
CA ILE A 65 -14.98 13.79 -4.72
C ILE A 65 -16.17 14.49 -4.03
N VAL A 66 -16.79 15.46 -4.70
CA VAL A 66 -17.91 16.23 -4.14
C VAL A 66 -19.12 15.33 -3.87
N SER A 67 -19.46 14.42 -4.78
CA SER A 67 -20.59 13.49 -4.58
C SER A 67 -20.40 12.59 -3.35
N ARG A 68 -19.15 12.26 -3.01
CA ARG A 68 -18.79 11.34 -1.93
C ARG A 68 -18.46 12.01 -0.61
N TRP A 69 -18.46 13.33 -0.56
CA TRP A 69 -17.97 14.10 0.59
C TRP A 69 -18.76 13.84 1.89
N ASN A 70 -20.04 13.52 1.80
CA ASN A 70 -20.87 13.26 3.00
C ASN A 70 -21.09 11.76 3.27
N GLU A 71 -20.44 10.89 2.51
CA GLU A 71 -20.57 9.44 2.66
C GLU A 71 -19.46 8.89 3.56
N GLN A 72 -19.79 7.91 4.41
CA GLN A 72 -18.78 7.13 5.12
C GLN A 72 -18.09 6.18 4.13
N GLN A 73 -16.90 6.56 3.69
CA GLN A 73 -16.09 5.75 2.79
C GLN A 73 -15.38 4.64 3.57
N ASP A 74 -15.87 3.40 3.50
CA ASP A 74 -15.12 2.22 3.94
C ASP A 74 -14.16 1.78 2.82
N ILE A 75 -12.95 2.32 2.84
CA ILE A 75 -11.90 1.94 1.88
C ILE A 75 -11.05 0.75 2.34
N SER A 76 -11.46 0.03 3.39
CA SER A 76 -10.70 -1.10 3.94
C SER A 76 -10.50 -2.20 2.90
N GLN A 77 -11.49 -2.42 2.04
CA GLN A 77 -11.40 -3.37 0.94
C GLN A 77 -10.50 -2.85 -0.19
N LEU A 78 -10.42 -1.53 -0.39
CA LEU A 78 -9.66 -0.92 -1.46
C LEU A 78 -8.15 -0.86 -1.15
N ILE A 79 -7.77 -0.64 0.11
CA ILE A 79 -6.34 -0.65 0.53
C ILE A 79 -5.80 -2.08 0.69
N ARG A 80 -6.68 -3.10 0.67
CA ARG A 80 -6.27 -4.48 0.89
C ARG A 80 -5.34 -4.96 -0.24
N ILE A 81 -4.05 -5.03 0.06
CA ILE A 81 -3.07 -5.65 -0.83
C ILE A 81 -3.38 -7.15 -0.88
N PRO A 82 -3.63 -7.74 -2.07
CA PRO A 82 -3.89 -9.17 -2.16
C PRO A 82 -2.66 -9.94 -1.68
N GLU A 83 -2.88 -10.95 -0.84
CA GLU A 83 -1.79 -11.81 -0.41
C GLU A 83 -1.16 -12.52 -1.61
N ARG A 84 0.16 -12.70 -1.59
CA ARG A 84 0.83 -13.53 -2.60
C ARG A 84 0.20 -14.91 -2.62
N SER A 85 -0.21 -15.34 -3.82
CA SER A 85 -0.75 -16.68 -4.07
C SER A 85 0.15 -17.76 -3.44
N PHE A 86 -0.48 -18.80 -2.88
CA PHE A 86 0.21 -19.96 -2.33
C PHE A 86 1.23 -20.56 -3.31
N ALA A 87 0.93 -20.55 -4.61
CA ALA A 87 1.83 -21.01 -5.65
C ALA A 87 3.15 -20.22 -5.68
N SER A 88 3.09 -18.88 -5.56
CA SER A 88 4.28 -18.03 -5.53
C SER A 88 5.15 -18.30 -4.30
N LYS A 89 4.53 -18.62 -3.15
CA LYS A 89 5.26 -19.03 -1.94
C LYS A 89 5.96 -20.38 -2.13
N ALA A 90 5.27 -21.36 -2.73
CA ALA A 90 5.82 -22.68 -3.01
C ALA A 90 7.01 -22.64 -3.97
N VAL A 91 6.89 -21.90 -5.07
CA VAL A 91 7.99 -21.72 -6.06
C VAL A 91 9.24 -21.15 -5.40
N GLY A 92 9.09 -20.11 -4.57
CA GLY A 92 10.22 -19.52 -3.85
C GLY A 92 10.91 -20.49 -2.90
N LEU A 93 10.14 -21.37 -2.24
CA LEU A 93 10.69 -22.41 -1.38
C LEU A 93 11.43 -23.49 -2.19
N THR A 94 10.86 -23.92 -3.32
CA THR A 94 11.49 -24.91 -4.21
C THR A 94 12.84 -24.42 -4.73
N PHE A 95 12.94 -23.17 -5.17
CA PHE A 95 14.21 -22.58 -5.60
C PHE A 95 15.25 -22.54 -4.49
N ARG A 96 14.85 -22.15 -3.27
CA ARG A 96 15.75 -22.14 -2.11
C ARG A 96 16.23 -23.56 -1.76
N ALA A 97 15.33 -24.54 -1.77
CA ALA A 97 15.67 -25.93 -1.51
C ALA A 97 16.62 -26.50 -2.58
N ALA A 98 16.35 -26.22 -3.86
CA ALA A 98 17.21 -26.64 -4.96
C ALA A 98 18.61 -26.01 -4.88
N PHE A 99 18.69 -24.72 -4.54
CA PHE A 99 19.97 -24.02 -4.37
C PHE A 99 20.82 -24.62 -3.27
N TRP A 100 20.26 -24.76 -2.05
CA TRP A 100 20.99 -25.33 -0.92
C TRP A 100 21.30 -26.82 -1.11
N GLY A 101 20.37 -27.58 -1.69
CA GLY A 101 20.59 -28.97 -2.06
C GLY A 101 21.71 -29.13 -3.09
N GLY A 102 21.78 -28.24 -4.09
CA GLY A 102 22.84 -28.21 -5.09
C GLY A 102 24.21 -27.93 -4.47
N ILE A 103 24.32 -26.93 -3.59
CA ILE A 103 25.56 -26.63 -2.86
C ILE A 103 25.99 -27.83 -2.01
N GLY A 104 25.07 -28.40 -1.23
CA GLY A 104 25.36 -29.58 -0.39
C GLY A 104 25.85 -30.77 -1.21
N TYR A 105 25.22 -31.04 -2.35
CA TYR A 105 25.63 -32.12 -3.25
C TYR A 105 27.02 -31.89 -3.85
N LEU A 106 27.33 -30.65 -4.28
CA LEU A 106 28.65 -30.32 -4.83
C LEU A 106 29.75 -30.46 -3.77
N LEU A 107 29.50 -30.02 -2.54
CA LEU A 107 30.43 -30.19 -1.41
C LEU A 107 30.64 -31.67 -1.09
N TYR A 108 29.57 -32.46 -0.98
CA TYR A 108 29.64 -33.90 -0.74
C TYR A 108 30.44 -34.62 -1.83
N ARG A 109 30.10 -34.37 -3.11
CA ARG A 109 30.75 -35.01 -4.26
C ARG A 109 32.21 -34.56 -4.42
N GLY A 110 32.51 -33.30 -4.14
CA GLY A 110 33.87 -32.77 -4.13
C GLY A 110 34.71 -33.42 -3.04
N GLY A 111 34.24 -33.40 -1.79
CA GLY A 111 34.91 -34.02 -0.65
C GLY A 111 35.10 -35.53 -0.83
N ALA A 112 34.08 -36.25 -1.32
CA ALA A 112 34.17 -37.68 -1.58
C ALA A 112 35.15 -38.06 -2.72
N ARG A 113 35.46 -37.14 -3.65
CA ARG A 113 36.53 -37.36 -4.65
C ARG A 113 37.91 -37.14 -4.05
N VAL A 114 38.06 -36.13 -3.20
CA VAL A 114 39.34 -35.80 -2.54
C VAL A 114 39.71 -36.92 -1.56
N ALA A 115 38.77 -37.36 -0.72
CA ALA A 115 38.99 -38.45 0.23
C ALA A 115 39.43 -39.76 -0.46
N ARG A 116 38.83 -40.10 -1.61
CA ARG A 116 39.22 -41.28 -2.41
C ARG A 116 40.61 -41.16 -3.02
N ARG A 117 41.14 -39.94 -3.18
CA ARG A 117 42.48 -39.68 -3.74
C ARG A 117 43.60 -39.78 -2.70
N PHE A 118 43.25 -39.75 -1.41
CA PHE A 118 44.19 -39.89 -0.28
C PHE A 118 44.22 -41.31 0.32
N ILE A 119 43.39 -42.22 -0.18
CA ILE A 119 43.31 -43.63 0.28
C ILE A 119 44.09 -44.59 -0.67
N HIS A 120 44.75 -44.06 -1.70
CA HIS A 120 45.72 -44.77 -2.55
C HIS A 120 47.10 -44.15 -2.41
#